data_AF-A0A6V7UBE0-F1
#
_entry.id   AF-A0A6V7UBE0-F1
#
_cell.length_a   1.000
_cell.length_b   1.000
_cell.length_c   1.000
_cell.angle_alpha   90.00
_cell.angle_beta   90.00
_cell.angle_gamma   90.00
#
_symmetry.space_group_name_H-M   'P 1'
#
loop_
_entity.id
_entity.type
_entity.pdbx_description
1 polymer ?
#
loop_
_entity_poly.entity_id
_entity_poly.type
_entity_poly.pdbx_seq_one_letter_code
_entity_poly.pdbx_strand_id
1 'polypeptide(L)'
;MREYVAEQLSDKVLTICELMNKPQYLPKIPTRLEITSVFDIRFPNCDPYLWRLDSEHGLRSTENISSGTSFVKKLFRDGLAFNIQ
;
A
#
# COMPACT_ATOMS: atom_id res chain seq x y z
N MET A 1 -12.95 23.37 -15.27
CA MET A 1 -12.88 22.02 -14.65
C MET A 1 -11.52 21.35 -14.89
N ARG A 2 -11.04 21.24 -16.14
CA ARG A 2 -9.72 20.64 -16.43
C ARG A 2 -8.57 21.32 -15.69
N GLU A 3 -8.53 22.65 -15.71
CA GLU A 3 -7.47 23.45 -15.08
C GLU A 3 -7.44 23.27 -13.56
N TYR A 4 -8.60 23.38 -12.91
CA TYR A 4 -8.73 23.12 -11.47
C TYR A 4 -8.27 21.71 -11.07
N VAL A 5 -8.65 20.67 -11.83
CA VAL A 5 -8.20 19.29 -11.53
C VAL A 5 -6.70 19.15 -11.77
N ALA A 6 -6.15 19.79 -12.79
CA ALA A 6 -4.72 19.75 -13.08
C ALA A 6 -3.90 20.42 -11.97
N GLU A 7 -4.37 21.55 -11.43
CA GLU A 7 -3.75 22.22 -10.27
C GLU A 7 -3.74 21.30 -9.05
N GLN A 8 -4.91 20.74 -8.69
CA GLN A 8 -5.03 19.81 -7.56
C GLN A 8 -4.16 18.56 -7.73
N LEU A 9 -4.06 18.01 -8.94
CA LEU A 9 -3.21 16.84 -9.22
C LEU A 9 -1.73 17.19 -9.08
N SER A 10 -1.34 18.37 -9.55
CA SER A 10 0.05 18.85 -9.47
C SER A 10 0.51 18.90 -8.00
N ASP A 11 -0.34 19.45 -7.12
CA ASP A 11 -0.05 19.49 -5.69
C ASP A 11 0.12 18.09 -5.08
N LYS A 12 -0.71 17.12 -5.49
CA LYS A 12 -0.57 15.72 -5.02
C LYS A 12 0.72 15.08 -5.51
N VAL A 13 1.11 15.29 -6.76
CA VAL A 13 2.37 14.76 -7.31
C VAL A 13 3.55 15.36 -6.54
N LEU A 14 3.58 16.68 -6.34
CA LEU A 14 4.64 17.35 -5.59
C LEU A 14 4.71 16.84 -4.15
N THR A 15 3.57 16.69 -3.49
CA THR A 15 3.50 16.14 -2.12
C THR A 15 4.09 14.73 -2.06
N ILE A 16 3.77 13.85 -3.01
CA ILE A 16 4.32 12.48 -3.06
C ILE A 16 5.84 12.54 -3.24
N CYS A 17 6.34 13.35 -4.18
CA CYS A 17 7.78 13.51 -4.41
C CYS A 17 8.50 14.00 -3.15
N GLU A 18 7.95 14.99 -2.45
CA GLU A 18 8.52 15.50 -1.19
C GLU A 18 8.57 14.44 -0.09
N LEU A 19 7.52 13.63 0.05
CA LEU A 19 7.47 12.55 1.04
C LEU A 19 8.48 11.44 0.70
N MET A 20 8.56 11.06 -0.57
CA MET A 20 9.46 10.00 -1.04
C MET A 20 10.94 10.37 -0.93
N ASN A 21 11.27 11.67 -0.99
CA ASN A 21 12.65 12.17 -0.89
C ASN A 21 13.17 12.23 0.56
N LYS A 22 12.33 11.96 1.56
CA LYS A 22 12.76 11.88 2.95
C LYS A 22 13.41 10.51 3.21
N PRO A 23 14.41 10.44 4.12
CA PRO A 23 14.92 9.15 4.57
C PRO A 23 13.77 8.29 5.11
N GLN A 24 13.52 7.17 4.44
CA GLN A 24 12.48 6.24 4.78
C GLN A 24 13.00 4.81 4.64
N TYR A 25 12.35 3.89 5.34
CA TYR A 25 12.68 2.49 5.22
C TYR A 25 12.46 2.01 3.78
N LEU A 26 13.44 1.27 3.26
CA LEU A 26 13.29 0.44 2.09
C LEU A 26 13.64 -1.01 2.46
N PRO A 27 12.93 -2.00 1.92
CA PRO A 27 13.32 -3.39 2.06
C PRO A 27 14.77 -3.58 1.62
N LYS A 28 15.51 -4.43 2.35
CA LYS A 28 16.84 -4.85 1.91
C LYS A 28 16.72 -5.54 0.56
N ILE A 29 17.75 -5.37 -0.28
CA ILE A 29 17.81 -6.08 -1.55
C ILE A 29 17.82 -7.60 -1.28
N PRO A 30 16.84 -8.35 -1.80
CA PRO A 30 16.69 -9.77 -1.51
C PRO A 30 17.71 -10.61 -2.29
N THR A 31 17.95 -11.82 -1.80
CA THR A 31 18.62 -12.86 -2.60
C THR A 31 17.68 -13.41 -3.68
N ARG A 32 18.21 -14.21 -4.62
CA ARG A 32 17.39 -14.87 -5.65
C ARG A 32 16.29 -15.75 -5.08
N LEU A 33 16.52 -16.38 -3.93
CA LEU A 33 15.54 -17.24 -3.26
C LEU A 33 14.42 -16.43 -2.59
N GLU A 34 14.68 -15.18 -2.27
CA GLU A 34 13.77 -14.29 -1.54
C GLU A 34 13.11 -13.24 -2.44
N ILE A 35 13.46 -13.20 -3.73
CA ILE A 35 13.00 -12.13 -4.63
C ILE A 35 11.47 -11.99 -4.68
N THR A 36 10.75 -13.13 -4.63
CA THR A 36 9.29 -13.20 -4.63
C THR A 36 8.64 -12.77 -3.31
N SER A 37 9.42 -12.56 -2.25
CA SER A 37 8.92 -12.04 -0.96
C SER A 37 8.99 -10.51 -0.86
N VAL A 38 9.65 -9.86 -1.83
CA VAL A 38 9.82 -8.40 -1.86
C VAL A 38 9.21 -7.80 -3.13
N PHE A 39 9.38 -8.45 -4.28
CA PHE A 39 8.94 -7.96 -5.59
C PHE A 39 7.88 -8.86 -6.24
N ASP A 40 7.02 -8.23 -7.03
CA ASP A 40 6.09 -8.91 -7.92
C ASP A 40 6.74 -9.12 -9.31
N ILE A 41 7.34 -10.29 -9.49
CA ILE A 41 8.11 -10.65 -10.70
C ILE A 41 7.23 -11.10 -11.88
N ARG A 42 5.91 -10.89 -11.81
CA ARG A 42 4.99 -11.28 -12.90
C ARG A 42 4.99 -10.30 -14.06
N PHE A 43 5.55 -9.10 -13.87
CA PHE A 43 5.59 -8.05 -14.88
C PHE A 43 6.85 -8.21 -15.76
N PRO A 44 6.72 -8.26 -17.09
CA PRO A 44 7.85 -8.56 -17.97
C PRO A 44 8.89 -7.44 -18.07
N ASN A 45 8.53 -6.20 -17.71
CA ASN A 45 9.34 -5.01 -17.95
C ASN A 45 9.70 -4.23 -16.67
N CYS A 46 9.24 -4.69 -15.50
CA CYS A 46 9.55 -4.05 -14.23
C CYS A 46 9.32 -5.03 -13.07
N ASP A 47 9.98 -4.78 -11.94
CA ASP A 47 9.81 -5.55 -10.70
C ASP A 47 9.27 -4.61 -9.61
N PRO A 48 7.96 -4.30 -9.58
CA PRO A 48 7.39 -3.48 -8.52
C PRO A 48 7.49 -4.21 -7.18
N TYR A 49 7.61 -3.45 -6.09
CA TYR A 49 7.45 -4.02 -4.75
C TYR A 49 6.07 -4.67 -4.61
N LEU A 50 5.96 -5.74 -3.82
CA LEU A 50 4.67 -6.34 -3.49
C LEU A 50 3.73 -5.29 -2.91
N TRP A 51 2.51 -5.21 -3.44
CA TRP A 51 1.53 -4.19 -3.09
C TRP A 51 0.13 -4.80 -2.94
N ARG A 52 -0.74 -4.09 -2.21
CA ARG A 52 -2.17 -4.40 -2.10
C ARG A 52 -2.96 -3.10 -2.08
N LEU A 53 -4.02 -3.03 -2.86
CA LEU A 53 -5.02 -1.97 -2.75
C LEU A 53 -6.20 -2.51 -1.96
N ASP A 54 -6.42 -1.97 -0.77
CA ASP A 54 -7.59 -2.31 0.02
C ASP A 54 -8.81 -1.52 -0.47
N SER A 55 -9.90 -2.24 -0.76
CA SER A 55 -11.10 -1.73 -1.41
C SER A 55 -11.91 -0.74 -0.57
N GLU A 56 -11.61 -0.59 0.72
CA GLU A 56 -12.28 0.34 1.62
C GLU A 56 -12.07 1.81 1.24
N HIS A 57 -10.99 2.13 0.51
CA HIS A 57 -10.66 3.52 0.15
C HIS A 57 -10.24 3.72 -1.32
N GLY A 58 -10.15 2.67 -2.15
CA GLY A 58 -9.51 2.76 -3.47
C GLY A 58 -10.34 2.28 -4.65
N LEU A 59 -10.83 1.05 -4.63
CA LEU A 59 -11.51 0.41 -5.77
C LEU A 59 -12.49 -0.62 -5.20
N ARG A 60 -13.80 -0.42 -5.39
CA ARG A 60 -14.78 -1.48 -5.14
C ARG A 60 -14.54 -2.57 -6.19
N SER A 61 -13.76 -3.59 -5.86
CA SER A 61 -13.82 -4.86 -6.60
C SER A 61 -15.14 -5.52 -6.22
N THR A 62 -16.06 -5.60 -7.17
CA THR A 62 -17.28 -6.40 -7.08
C THR A 62 -16.90 -7.88 -7.22
N GLU A 63 -16.10 -8.42 -6.30
CA GLU A 63 -15.93 -9.86 -6.14
C GLU A 63 -15.85 -10.18 -4.65
N ASN A 64 -16.76 -11.05 -4.23
CA ASN A 64 -17.00 -11.46 -2.86
C ASN A 64 -15.78 -12.15 -2.25
N ILE A 65 -14.80 -11.39 -1.75
CA ILE A 65 -13.75 -11.96 -0.90
C ILE A 65 -14.34 -12.12 0.50
N SER A 66 -14.62 -13.39 0.80
CA SER A 66 -15.22 -13.94 2.02
C SER A 66 -14.84 -13.24 3.32
N SER A 67 -15.86 -13.04 4.15
CA SER A 67 -15.98 -12.47 5.50
C SER A 67 -15.03 -12.98 6.61
N GLY A 68 -13.83 -13.53 6.30
CA GLY A 68 -12.89 -14.08 7.28
C GLY A 68 -11.88 -13.08 7.88
N THR A 69 -11.66 -11.93 7.23
CA THR A 69 -10.66 -10.93 7.67
C THR A 69 -11.14 -9.99 8.78
N SER A 70 -12.45 -9.92 9.03
CA SER A 70 -13.03 -9.03 10.05
C SER A 70 -12.64 -9.43 11.47
N PHE A 71 -12.62 -10.74 11.79
CA PHE A 71 -12.35 -11.22 13.14
C PHE A 71 -10.87 -11.04 13.53
N VAL A 72 -9.93 -11.30 12.60
CA VAL A 72 -8.50 -11.08 12.84
C VAL A 72 -8.17 -9.60 12.96
N LYS A 73 -8.76 -8.73 12.12
CA LYS A 73 -8.60 -7.27 12.22
C LYS A 73 -9.13 -6.74 13.56
N LYS A 74 -10.23 -7.31 14.06
CA LYS A 74 -10.80 -6.98 15.37
C LYS A 74 -9.87 -7.42 16.52
N LEU A 75 -9.34 -8.63 16.47
CA LEU A 75 -8.39 -9.13 17.49
C LEU A 75 -7.11 -8.28 17.60
N PHE A 76 -6.52 -7.86 16.47
CA PHE A 76 -5.33 -6.99 16.51
C PHE A 76 -5.65 -5.58 17.01
N ARG A 77 -6.80 -5.02 16.63
CA ARG A 77 -7.26 -3.71 17.13
C ARG A 77 -7.51 -3.75 18.64
N ASP A 78 -8.27 -4.73 19.09
CA ASP A 78 -8.68 -4.86 20.48
C ASP A 78 -7.44 -5.21 21.36
N GLY A 79 -6.51 -6.02 20.86
CA GLY A 79 -5.27 -6.36 21.56
C GLY A 79 -4.29 -5.19 21.73
N LEU A 80 -4.22 -4.27 20.76
CA LEU A 80 -3.35 -3.08 20.84
C LEU A 80 -3.96 -1.95 21.69
N ALA A 81 -5.27 -1.95 21.92
CA ALA A 81 -5.94 -0.97 22.75
C ALA A 81 -5.67 -1.14 24.27
N PHE A 82 -5.06 -2.25 24.69
CA PHE A 82 -4.79 -2.58 26.10
C PHE A 82 -3.44 -2.08 26.66
N ASN A 83 -2.68 -1.26 25.93
CA ASN A 83 -1.35 -0.80 26.39
C ASN A 83 -1.17 0.73 26.38
N ILE A 84 -2.16 1.46 26.88
CA ILE A 84 -1.96 2.85 27.34
C ILE A 84 -2.65 3.02 28.70
N GLN A 85 -1.91 2.75 29.77
CA GLN A 85 -2.13 3.30 31.09
C GLN A 85 -0.80 3.75 31.69
#